data_AF-A0A6L2MQI1-F1
#
_entry.id   AF-A0A6L2MQI1-F1
#
_cell.length_a   1.000
_cell.length_b   1.000
_cell.length_c   1.000
_cell.angle_alpha   90.00
_cell.angle_beta   90.00
_cell.angle_gamma   90.00
#
_symmetry.space_group_name_H-M   'P 1'
#
loop_
_entity.id
_entity.type
_entity.pdbx_description
1 polymer ?
#
loop_
_entity_poly.entity_id
_entity_poly.type
_entity_poly.pdbx_seq_one_letter_code
_entity_poly.pdbx_strand_id
1 'polypeptide(L)'
;MRVPNVPNSKIKLMLFSFSLEGTARIWLEKEPPRSILTWDDLISKFINQFFPPSKTTNLQNEITRFQQRFDESFSEAWYRFNDLLWACLHHGFSELHQLDTFYNALNVNDQDSLNTAVGGNFLDKMPSDCLKKIESKSKVRQSRAKAVVAKVNSSSSTPAISSDVAELKDMVKALLLDKKN
;
A
#
# COMPACT_ATOMS: atom_id res chain seq x y z
N MET A 1 20.94 40.35 19.11
CA MET A 1 21.61 39.43 20.05
C MET A 1 21.95 38.14 19.29
N ARG A 2 23.16 38.03 18.72
CA ARG A 2 23.66 36.78 18.10
C ARG A 2 24.48 36.05 19.16
N VAL A 3 24.05 34.86 19.55
CA VAL A 3 24.80 34.02 20.51
C VAL A 3 26.04 33.49 19.78
N PRO A 4 27.27 33.82 20.22
CA PRO A 4 28.48 33.33 19.57
C PRO A 4 28.73 31.86 19.92
N ASN A 5 29.15 31.07 18.92
CA ASN A 5 29.83 29.77 19.09
C ASN A 5 29.08 28.64 19.84
N VAL A 6 27.82 28.39 19.49
CA VAL A 6 27.29 27.02 19.69
C VAL A 6 27.67 26.19 18.45
N PRO A 7 28.46 25.10 18.61
CA PRO A 7 28.73 24.19 17.50
C PRO A 7 27.40 23.74 16.89
N ASN A 8 27.29 23.82 15.56
CA ASN A 8 26.04 23.50 14.84
C ASN A 8 25.49 22.11 15.25
N SER A 9 26.38 21.16 15.56
CA SER A 9 26.05 19.84 16.10
C SER A 9 25.30 19.88 17.44
N LYS A 10 25.65 20.78 18.38
CA LYS A 10 24.93 20.93 19.66
C LYS A 10 23.55 21.54 19.47
N ILE A 11 23.40 22.50 18.55
CA ILE A 11 22.08 23.05 18.18
C ILE A 11 21.20 21.94 17.59
N LYS A 12 21.72 21.15 16.65
CA LYS A 12 20.99 20.03 16.03
C LYS A 12 20.53 18.99 17.04
N LEU A 13 21.39 18.57 17.96
CA LEU A 13 21.04 17.63 19.04
C LEU A 13 19.88 18.16 19.90
N MET A 14 19.94 19.44 20.27
CA MET A 14 18.93 20.06 21.12
C MET A 14 17.60 20.27 20.39
N LEU A 15 17.62 20.56 19.09
CA LEU A 15 16.41 20.72 18.30
C LEU A 15 15.76 19.38 17.93
N PHE A 16 16.55 18.32 17.77
CA PHE A 16 16.04 17.00 17.40
C PHE A 16 15.01 16.47 18.40
N SER A 17 15.21 16.67 19.71
CA SER A 17 14.22 16.25 20.72
C SER A 17 12.84 16.88 20.54
N PHE A 18 12.77 18.08 19.95
CA PHE A 18 11.50 18.74 19.65
C PHE A 18 10.83 18.19 18.38
N SER A 19 11.58 17.51 17.51
CA SER A 19 11.04 16.84 16.33
C SER A 19 10.46 15.45 16.62
N LEU A 20 10.69 14.91 17.82
CA LEU A 20 10.25 13.58 18.20
C LEU A 20 8.89 13.60 18.90
N GLU A 21 8.07 12.61 18.55
CA GLU A 21 6.78 12.35 19.20
C GLU A 21 6.64 10.85 19.52
N GLY A 22 5.75 10.53 20.47
CA GLY A 22 5.40 9.15 20.83
C GLY A 22 6.60 8.28 21.20
N THR A 23 6.69 7.11 20.57
CA THR A 23 7.71 6.09 20.85
C THR A 23 9.14 6.61 20.65
N ALA A 24 9.37 7.51 19.68
CA ALA A 24 10.69 8.06 19.43
C ALA A 24 11.18 8.97 20.55
N ARG A 25 10.27 9.78 21.12
CA ARG A 25 10.58 10.62 22.26
C ARG A 25 10.87 9.80 23.52
N ILE A 26 10.02 8.81 23.80
CA ILE A 26 10.19 7.89 24.93
C ILE A 26 11.52 7.14 24.82
N TRP A 27 11.94 6.75 23.62
CA TRP A 27 13.23 6.13 23.40
C TRP A 27 14.39 7.07 23.75
N LEU A 28 14.37 8.31 23.26
CA LEU A 28 15.43 9.28 23.53
C LEU A 28 15.57 9.58 25.04
N GLU A 29 14.46 9.66 25.76
CA GLU A 29 14.43 9.88 27.22
C GLU A 29 14.94 8.68 28.03
N LYS A 30 14.85 7.46 27.48
CA LYS A 30 15.30 6.21 28.13
C LYS A 30 16.78 5.87 27.87
N GLU A 31 17.45 6.57 26.96
CA GLU A 31 18.86 6.29 26.67
C GLU A 31 19.75 6.61 27.90
N PRO A 32 20.79 5.80 28.15
CA PRO A 32 21.69 6.04 29.27
C PRO A 32 22.35 7.43 29.21
N PRO A 33 22.61 8.07 30.37
CA PRO A 33 23.37 9.32 30.40
C PRO A 33 24.72 9.16 29.70
N ARG A 34 25.13 10.15 28.91
CA ARG A 34 26.39 10.14 28.12
C ARG A 34 26.46 9.11 26.98
N SER A 35 25.34 8.45 26.65
CA SER A 35 25.24 7.52 25.52
C SER A 35 25.26 8.22 24.14
N ILE A 36 24.79 9.46 24.09
CA ILE A 36 24.73 10.29 22.88
C ILE A 36 25.51 11.57 23.16
N LEU A 37 26.71 11.71 22.57
CA LEU A 37 27.59 12.87 22.78
C LEU A 37 27.73 13.72 21.51
N THR A 38 27.59 13.08 20.35
CA THR A 38 27.68 13.73 19.04
C THR A 38 26.39 13.54 18.24
N TRP A 39 26.24 14.37 17.20
CA TRP A 39 25.15 14.22 16.25
C TRP A 39 25.19 12.86 15.53
N ASP A 40 26.39 12.36 15.25
CA ASP A 40 26.58 11.07 14.58
C ASP A 40 26.21 9.89 15.49
N ASP A 41 26.48 9.98 16.81
CA ASP A 41 26.02 8.99 17.79
C ASP A 41 24.49 8.93 17.83
N LEU A 42 23.84 10.10 17.83
CA LEU A 42 22.38 10.22 17.83
C LEU A 42 21.78 9.58 16.58
N ILE A 43 22.30 9.94 15.39
CA ILE A 43 21.83 9.37 14.12
C ILE A 43 22.01 7.86 14.14
N SER A 44 23.22 7.39 14.47
CA SER A 44 23.55 5.97 14.42
C SER A 44 22.64 5.16 15.35
N LYS A 45 22.40 5.62 16.57
CA LYS A 45 21.51 4.95 17.52
C LYS A 45 20.04 5.02 17.09
N PHE A 46 19.59 6.17 16.60
CA PHE A 46 18.21 6.34 16.11
C PHE A 46 17.92 5.41 14.93
N ILE A 47 18.81 5.37 13.94
CA ILE A 47 18.70 4.46 12.80
C ILE A 47 18.74 3.02 13.27
N ASN A 48 19.68 2.64 14.14
CA ASN A 48 19.72 1.25 14.65
C ASN A 48 18.47 0.85 15.44
N GLN A 49 17.82 1.78 16.14
CA GLN A 49 16.60 1.49 16.89
C GLN A 49 15.37 1.36 15.98
N PHE A 50 15.16 2.32 15.09
CA PHE A 50 13.92 2.43 14.31
C PHE A 50 14.04 1.80 12.92
N PHE A 51 15.22 1.85 12.31
CA PHE A 51 15.54 1.35 10.98
C PHE A 51 16.83 0.50 10.98
N PRO A 52 16.93 -0.54 11.83
CA PRO A 52 18.13 -1.35 11.93
C PRO A 52 18.53 -1.90 10.57
N PRO A 53 19.84 -1.95 10.23
CA PRO A 53 20.31 -2.45 8.95
C PRO A 53 19.76 -3.83 8.59
N SER A 54 19.58 -4.71 9.57
CA SER A 54 18.97 -6.03 9.37
C SER A 54 17.54 -5.98 8.83
N LYS A 55 16.71 -5.04 9.31
CA LYS A 55 15.35 -4.85 8.78
C LYS A 55 15.40 -4.32 7.35
N THR A 56 16.27 -3.35 7.09
CA THR A 56 16.48 -2.80 5.74
C THR A 56 16.93 -3.88 4.76
N THR A 57 17.92 -4.70 5.13
CA THR A 57 18.39 -5.82 4.30
C THR A 57 17.31 -6.89 4.10
N ASN A 58 16.53 -7.22 5.13
CA ASN A 58 15.42 -8.15 4.99
C ASN A 58 14.38 -7.64 4.00
N LEU A 59 13.97 -6.37 4.11
CA LEU A 59 13.02 -5.76 3.17
C LEU A 59 13.57 -5.72 1.74
N GLN A 60 14.85 -5.38 1.57
CA GLN A 60 15.51 -5.44 0.25
C GLN A 60 15.48 -6.86 -0.33
N ASN A 61 15.77 -7.88 0.49
CA ASN A 61 15.70 -9.28 0.06
C ASN A 61 14.28 -9.70 -0.32
N GLU A 62 13.26 -9.28 0.43
CA GLU A 62 11.84 -9.53 0.12
C GLU A 62 11.42 -8.87 -1.20
N ILE A 63 11.91 -7.66 -1.48
CA ILE A 63 11.68 -6.98 -2.76
C ILE A 63 12.35 -7.76 -3.90
N THR A 64 13.64 -8.09 -3.78
CA THR A 64 14.38 -8.79 -4.85
C THR A 64 13.89 -10.21 -5.09
N ARG A 65 13.37 -10.90 -4.06
CA ARG A 65 12.79 -12.25 -4.15
C ARG A 65 11.28 -12.25 -4.30
N PHE A 66 10.69 -11.10 -4.60
CA PHE A 66 9.26 -11.00 -4.75
C PHE A 66 8.77 -11.99 -5.80
N GLN A 67 7.66 -12.66 -5.50
CA GLN A 67 6.99 -13.56 -6.41
C GLN A 67 5.50 -13.45 -6.20
N GLN A 68 4.73 -13.37 -7.28
CA GLN A 68 3.27 -13.45 -7.23
C GLN A 68 2.87 -14.85 -6.76
N ARG A 69 1.97 -14.92 -5.77
CA ARG A 69 1.47 -16.21 -5.27
C ARG A 69 0.45 -16.82 -6.24
N PHE A 70 0.26 -18.13 -6.18
CA PHE A 70 -0.60 -18.84 -7.15
C PHE A 70 -2.08 -18.41 -7.09
N ASP A 71 -2.55 -18.02 -5.90
CA ASP A 71 -3.90 -17.57 -5.59
C ASP A 71 -4.04 -16.05 -5.55
N GLU A 72 -2.93 -15.33 -5.70
CA GLU A 72 -2.86 -13.87 -5.61
C GLU A 72 -3.15 -13.23 -6.96
N SER A 73 -4.14 -12.35 -6.97
CA SER A 73 -4.46 -11.55 -8.16
C SER A 73 -3.35 -10.53 -8.45
N PHE A 74 -3.26 -10.10 -9.72
CA PHE A 74 -2.34 -9.03 -10.11
C PHE A 74 -2.44 -7.77 -9.24
N SER A 75 -3.65 -7.38 -8.86
CA SER A 75 -3.89 -6.20 -8.03
C SER A 75 -3.32 -6.37 -6.63
N GLU A 76 -3.55 -7.52 -6.01
CA GLU A 76 -3.02 -7.84 -4.68
C GLU A 76 -1.49 -7.90 -4.69
N ALA A 77 -0.91 -8.56 -5.70
CA ALA A 77 0.54 -8.59 -5.87
C ALA A 77 1.13 -7.19 -6.04
N TRP A 78 0.50 -6.33 -6.85
CA TRP A 78 0.94 -4.95 -7.03
C TRP A 78 0.89 -4.15 -5.71
N TYR A 79 -0.19 -4.26 -4.94
CA TYR A 79 -0.28 -3.56 -3.66
C TYR A 79 0.74 -4.08 -2.65
N ARG A 80 0.92 -5.41 -2.54
CA ARG A 80 1.93 -6.01 -1.66
C ARG A 80 3.35 -5.57 -2.03
N PHE A 81 3.64 -5.45 -3.32
CA PHE A 81 4.93 -4.94 -3.78
C PHE A 81 5.14 -3.47 -3.38
N ASN A 82 4.12 -2.62 -3.53
CA ASN A 82 4.20 -1.21 -3.09
C ASN A 82 4.34 -1.06 -1.58
N ASP A 83 3.66 -1.89 -0.79
CA ASP A 83 3.79 -1.90 0.66
C ASP A 83 5.23 -2.23 1.09
N LEU A 84 5.89 -3.16 0.40
CA LEU A 84 7.31 -3.48 0.64
C LEU A 84 8.23 -2.30 0.29
N LEU A 85 7.98 -1.61 -0.83
CA LEU A 85 8.74 -0.41 -1.21
C LEU A 85 8.55 0.71 -0.18
N TRP A 86 7.33 0.96 0.29
CA TRP A 86 7.05 1.97 1.31
C TRP A 86 7.61 1.62 2.68
N ALA A 87 7.69 0.34 3.04
CA ALA A 87 8.34 -0.10 4.27
C ALA A 87 9.86 0.17 4.25
N CYS A 88 10.47 0.28 3.07
CA CYS A 88 11.90 0.51 2.90
C CYS A 88 12.16 1.82 2.14
N LEU A 89 11.82 2.98 2.72
CA LEU A 89 11.98 4.32 2.10
C LEU A 89 13.39 4.63 1.54
N HIS A 90 14.43 3.91 1.99
CA HIS A 90 15.80 4.02 1.49
C HIS A 90 16.26 2.76 0.73
N HIS A 91 15.36 2.07 0.04
CA HIS A 91 15.66 0.81 -0.65
C HIS A 91 16.71 0.93 -1.76
N GLY A 92 16.90 2.11 -2.34
CA GLY A 92 17.95 2.37 -3.35
C GLY A 92 17.64 1.85 -4.77
N PHE A 93 16.59 1.04 -4.94
CA PHE A 93 16.13 0.58 -6.25
C PHE A 93 15.62 1.71 -7.17
N SER A 94 16.14 1.74 -8.40
CA SER A 94 15.61 2.60 -9.48
C SER A 94 14.23 2.15 -9.94
N GLU A 95 13.46 3.05 -10.55
CA GLU A 95 12.14 2.73 -11.14
C GLU A 95 12.22 1.57 -12.14
N LEU A 96 13.27 1.56 -12.99
CA LEU A 96 13.55 0.46 -13.90
C LEU A 96 13.75 -0.87 -13.17
N HIS A 97 14.54 -0.89 -12.11
CA HIS A 97 14.77 -2.11 -11.34
C HIS A 97 13.49 -2.60 -10.63
N GLN A 98 12.66 -1.67 -10.13
CA GLN A 98 11.37 -2.01 -9.53
C GLN A 98 10.43 -2.64 -10.55
N LEU A 99 10.35 -2.07 -11.76
CA LEU A 99 9.53 -2.60 -12.86
C LEU A 99 10.00 -3.97 -13.33
N ASP A 100 11.30 -4.14 -13.52
CA ASP A 100 11.90 -5.42 -13.91
C ASP A 100 11.64 -6.50 -12.86
N THR A 101 11.91 -6.19 -11.59
CA THR A 101 11.67 -7.10 -10.46
C THR A 101 10.19 -7.50 -10.39
N PHE A 102 9.28 -6.53 -10.46
CA PHE A 102 7.85 -6.82 -10.41
C PHE A 102 7.39 -7.66 -11.61
N TYR A 103 7.77 -7.30 -12.83
CA TYR A 103 7.36 -8.02 -14.04
C TYR A 103 7.87 -9.47 -14.02
N ASN A 104 9.14 -9.69 -13.68
CA ASN A 104 9.74 -11.03 -13.65
C ASN A 104 9.15 -11.90 -12.54
N ALA A 105 8.60 -11.30 -11.49
CA ALA A 105 7.93 -11.97 -10.39
C ALA A 105 6.48 -12.41 -10.69
N LEU A 106 5.87 -11.89 -11.76
CA LEU A 106 4.50 -12.21 -12.13
C LEU A 106 4.37 -13.63 -12.69
N ASN A 107 3.16 -14.17 -12.60
CA ASN A 107 2.82 -15.38 -13.35
C ASN A 107 2.77 -15.09 -14.86
N VAL A 108 2.92 -16.15 -15.67
CA VAL A 108 2.96 -16.06 -17.14
C VAL A 108 1.71 -15.37 -17.71
N ASN A 109 0.52 -15.64 -17.16
CA ASN A 109 -0.72 -15.05 -17.67
C ASN A 109 -0.74 -13.52 -17.49
N ASP A 110 -0.23 -13.04 -16.36
CA ASP A 110 -0.16 -11.60 -16.07
C ASP A 110 0.96 -10.92 -16.86
N GLN A 111 2.08 -11.59 -17.12
CA GLN A 111 3.13 -11.12 -18.04
C GLN A 111 2.59 -10.98 -19.47
N ASP A 112 1.95 -12.02 -20.01
CA ASP A 112 1.36 -12.01 -21.35
C ASP A 112 0.28 -10.94 -21.50
N SER A 113 -0.53 -10.77 -20.46
CA SER A 113 -1.54 -9.71 -20.41
C SER A 113 -0.90 -8.32 -20.45
N LEU A 114 0.26 -8.09 -19.84
CA LEU A 114 0.98 -6.82 -19.91
C LEU A 114 1.59 -6.62 -21.30
N ASN A 115 2.28 -7.64 -21.84
CA ASN A 115 2.91 -7.61 -23.16
C ASN A 115 1.90 -7.30 -24.27
N THR A 116 0.77 -8.02 -24.27
CA THR A 116 -0.34 -7.78 -25.20
C THR A 116 -0.81 -6.34 -25.14
N ALA A 117 -0.92 -5.81 -23.93
CA ALA A 117 -1.56 -4.53 -23.72
C ALA A 117 -0.63 -3.34 -24.02
N VAL A 118 0.68 -3.57 -24.18
CA VAL A 118 1.65 -2.59 -24.71
C VAL A 118 2.05 -2.88 -26.17
N GLY A 119 1.53 -3.94 -26.78
CA GLY A 119 1.82 -4.33 -28.16
C GLY A 119 3.27 -4.79 -28.38
N GLY A 120 3.86 -5.51 -27.43
CA GLY A 120 5.24 -5.99 -27.50
C GLY A 120 5.78 -6.39 -26.12
N ASN A 121 7.10 -6.51 -25.98
CA ASN A 121 7.71 -6.75 -24.67
C ASN A 121 7.46 -5.54 -23.76
N PHE A 122 6.96 -5.81 -22.56
CA PHE A 122 6.69 -4.81 -21.53
C PHE A 122 7.94 -4.05 -21.11
N LEU A 123 9.06 -4.76 -20.93
CA LEU A 123 10.31 -4.17 -20.45
C LEU A 123 11.03 -3.29 -21.49
N ASP A 124 10.60 -3.32 -22.76
CA ASP A 124 11.15 -2.47 -23.83
C ASP A 124 10.49 -1.07 -23.86
N LYS A 125 9.42 -0.86 -23.09
CA LYS A 125 8.68 0.40 -23.07
C LYS A 125 9.28 1.39 -22.06
N MET A 126 8.90 2.66 -22.20
CA MET A 126 9.31 3.69 -21.24
C MET A 126 8.77 3.37 -19.84
N PRO A 127 9.56 3.55 -18.77
CA PRO A 127 9.14 3.24 -17.39
C PRO A 127 7.81 3.86 -16.98
N SER A 128 7.60 5.12 -17.40
CA SER A 128 6.36 5.85 -17.13
C SER A 128 5.13 5.23 -17.78
N ASP A 129 5.27 4.63 -18.97
CA ASP A 129 4.18 3.94 -19.65
C ASP A 129 3.92 2.56 -19.05
N CYS A 130 4.99 1.86 -18.65
CA CYS A 130 4.93 0.62 -17.88
C CYS A 130 4.12 0.79 -16.59
N LEU A 131 4.46 1.82 -15.79
CA LEU A 131 3.74 2.12 -14.55
C LEU A 131 2.27 2.44 -14.79
N LYS A 132 1.95 3.31 -15.75
CA LYS A 132 0.56 3.61 -16.11
C LYS A 132 -0.22 2.35 -16.46
N LYS A 133 0.44 1.40 -17.14
CA LYS A 133 -0.21 0.15 -17.55
C LYS A 133 -0.47 -0.77 -16.38
N ILE A 134 0.50 -0.93 -15.49
CA ILE A 134 0.37 -1.69 -14.25
C ILE A 134 -0.75 -1.10 -13.40
N GLU A 135 -0.75 0.22 -13.19
CA GLU A 135 -1.80 0.90 -12.43
C GLU A 135 -3.19 0.73 -13.05
N SER A 136 -3.28 0.81 -14.37
CA SER A 136 -4.54 0.60 -15.07
C SER A 136 -5.05 -0.83 -14.83
N LYS A 137 -4.19 -1.84 -15.03
CA LYS A 137 -4.55 -3.25 -14.83
C LYS A 137 -4.91 -3.58 -13.38
N SER A 138 -4.21 -3.00 -12.39
CA SER A 138 -4.52 -3.22 -10.98
C SER A 138 -5.89 -2.64 -10.59
N LYS A 139 -6.35 -1.57 -11.26
CA LYS A 139 -7.67 -0.94 -11.04
C LYS A 139 -8.83 -1.62 -11.79
N VAL A 140 -8.57 -2.37 -12.88
CA VAL A 140 -9.62 -2.98 -13.74
C VAL A 140 -10.52 -3.99 -13.02
N ARG A 141 -10.02 -4.74 -12.04
CA ARG A 141 -10.88 -5.67 -11.28
C ARG A 141 -11.81 -4.94 -10.31
N GLN A 142 -11.39 -3.81 -9.75
CA GLN A 142 -12.23 -2.99 -8.87
C GLN A 142 -13.42 -2.37 -9.63
N SER A 143 -13.22 -1.99 -10.90
CA SER A 143 -14.30 -1.48 -11.74
C SER A 143 -15.27 -2.57 -12.22
N ARG A 144 -14.78 -3.78 -12.55
CA ARG A 144 -15.66 -4.92 -12.90
C ARG A 144 -16.50 -5.40 -11.71
N ALA A 145 -15.93 -5.49 -10.50
CA ALA A 145 -16.70 -5.83 -9.31
C ALA A 145 -17.79 -4.77 -9.02
N LYS A 146 -17.47 -3.48 -9.12
CA LYS A 146 -18.45 -2.39 -9.00
C LYS A 146 -19.53 -2.44 -10.08
N ALA A 147 -19.15 -2.74 -11.33
CA ALA A 147 -20.10 -2.85 -12.45
C ALA A 147 -21.03 -4.06 -12.31
N VAL A 148 -20.54 -5.19 -11.79
CA VAL A 148 -21.38 -6.36 -11.49
C VAL A 148 -22.36 -6.04 -10.35
N VAL A 149 -21.91 -5.38 -9.28
CA VAL A 149 -22.79 -4.92 -8.20
C VAL A 149 -23.86 -3.94 -8.72
N ALA A 150 -23.47 -2.98 -9.56
CA ALA A 150 -24.41 -2.06 -10.20
C ALA A 150 -25.39 -2.77 -11.14
N LYS A 151 -24.94 -3.82 -11.86
CA LYS A 151 -25.77 -4.62 -12.76
C LYS A 151 -26.74 -5.53 -12.02
N VAL A 152 -26.34 -6.13 -10.89
CA VAL A 152 -27.23 -6.90 -10.01
C VAL A 152 -28.31 -6.00 -9.40
N ASN A 153 -27.95 -4.77 -9.01
CA ASN A 153 -28.91 -3.77 -8.52
C ASN A 153 -29.87 -3.25 -9.61
N SER A 154 -29.53 -3.39 -10.90
CA SER A 154 -30.40 -2.99 -12.01
C SER A 154 -31.15 -4.17 -12.65
N SER A 155 -30.70 -5.42 -12.43
CA SER A 155 -31.37 -6.63 -12.92
C SER A 155 -32.41 -7.21 -11.95
N SER A 156 -32.61 -6.65 -10.75
CA SER A 156 -33.78 -6.98 -9.92
C SER A 156 -35.09 -6.36 -10.43
N SER A 157 -35.04 -5.60 -11.53
CA SER A 157 -36.20 -5.07 -12.22
C SER A 157 -36.74 -6.05 -13.25
N THR A 158 -37.00 -7.30 -12.88
CA THR A 158 -38.04 -8.07 -13.58
C THR A 158 -39.39 -7.63 -13.00
N PRO A 159 -40.23 -6.91 -13.76
CA PRO A 159 -41.46 -6.30 -13.24
C PRO A 159 -42.41 -7.33 -12.61
N ALA A 160 -42.35 -8.60 -13.02
CA ALA A 160 -43.11 -9.69 -12.40
C ALA A 160 -42.73 -9.93 -10.93
N ILE A 161 -41.45 -10.10 -10.61
CA ILE A 161 -41.00 -10.39 -9.23
C ILE A 161 -41.24 -9.19 -8.30
N SER A 162 -41.09 -7.96 -8.80
CA SER A 162 -41.37 -6.76 -7.99
C SER A 162 -42.86 -6.58 -7.71
N SER A 163 -43.73 -7.01 -8.61
CA SER A 163 -45.19 -6.99 -8.43
C SER A 163 -45.63 -8.01 -7.38
N ASP A 164 -45.16 -9.25 -7.50
CA ASP A 164 -45.51 -10.35 -6.59
C ASP A 164 -45.05 -10.05 -5.14
N VAL A 165 -43.87 -9.45 -4.98
CA VAL A 165 -43.35 -9.04 -3.65
C VAL A 165 -44.14 -7.87 -3.06
N ALA A 166 -44.63 -6.94 -3.88
CA ALA A 166 -45.48 -5.86 -3.41
C ALA A 166 -46.85 -6.38 -2.94
N GLU A 167 -47.45 -7.30 -3.69
CA GLU A 167 -48.72 -7.95 -3.34
C GLU A 167 -48.61 -8.78 -2.05
N LEU A 168 -47.56 -9.59 -1.92
CA LEU A 168 -47.28 -10.34 -0.68
C LEU A 168 -47.11 -9.42 0.53
N LYS A 169 -46.44 -8.29 0.35
CA LYS A 169 -46.20 -7.32 1.43
C LYS A 169 -47.50 -6.68 1.91
N ASP A 170 -48.43 -6.40 1.01
CA ASP A 170 -49.72 -5.81 1.37
C ASP A 170 -50.71 -6.85 1.93
N MET A 171 -50.68 -8.10 1.44
CA MET A 171 -51.42 -9.20 2.06
C MET A 171 -50.96 -9.46 3.51
N VAL A 172 -49.66 -9.44 3.77
CA VAL A 172 -49.11 -9.62 5.13
C VAL A 172 -49.55 -8.48 6.06
N LYS A 173 -49.61 -7.24 5.58
CA LYS A 173 -50.12 -6.11 6.37
C LYS A 173 -51.62 -6.25 6.67
N ALA A 174 -52.41 -6.69 5.70
CA ALA A 174 -53.85 -6.90 5.89
C ALA A 174 -54.10 -7.98 6.96
N LEU A 175 -53.36 -9.09 6.92
CA LEU A 175 -53.45 -10.16 7.93
C LEU A 175 -52.97 -9.74 9.32
N LEU A 176 -52.05 -8.77 9.42
CA LEU A 176 -51.59 -8.22 10.69
C LEU A 176 -52.57 -7.20 11.30
N LEU A 177 -53.42 -6.58 10.49
CA LEU A 177 -54.44 -5.62 10.95
C LEU A 177 -55.72 -6.31 11.41
N ASP A 178 -56.06 -7.46 10.84
CA ASP A 178 -57.27 -8.23 11.21
C ASP A 178 -57.13 -8.96 12.56
N LYS A 179 -55.92 -9.03 13.13
CA LYS A 179 -55.64 -9.71 14.41
C LYS A 179 -55.76 -8.79 15.63
N LYS A 180 -56.29 -7.57 15.46
CA LYS A 180 -56.37 -6.54 16.50
C LYS A 180 -57.79 -6.08 16.85
N ASN A 181 -58.82 -6.83 16.44
CA ASN A 181 -60.20 -6.70 16.92
C ASN A 181 -60.65 -8.00 17.60
#